data_AF-A0A972S6K9-F1
#
_entry.id   AF-A0A972S6K9-F1
#
_cell.length_a   1.000
_cell.length_b   1.000
_cell.length_c   1.000
_cell.angle_alpha   90.00
_cell.angle_beta   90.00
_cell.angle_gamma   90.00
#
_symmetry.space_group_name_H-M   'P 1'
#
loop_
_entity.id
_entity.type
_entity.pdbx_description
1 polymer ?
#
loop_
_entity_poly.entity_id
_entity_poly.type
_entity_poly.pdbx_seq_one_letter_code
_entity_poly.pdbx_strand_id
1 'polypeptide(L)'
;YFSAPTCNVCHALKPKLFSALEENFKELELISIDVSIDQEVAAHYSVFAIPTLIVFLDGREFIRKTRHMSVDEVVREIARPYEIMFS
;
A
#
# COMPACT_ATOMS: atom_id res chain seq x y z
N TYR A 1 2.01 -3.12 -1.88
CA TYR A 1 2.23 -3.31 -0.43
C TYR A 1 3.39 -4.27 -0.22
N PHE A 2 4.44 -3.83 0.45
CA PHE A 2 5.65 -4.60 0.70
C PHE A 2 5.60 -5.20 2.11
N SER A 3 5.81 -6.52 2.21
CA SER A 3 5.73 -7.30 3.44
C SER A 3 6.70 -8.47 3.43
N ALA A 4 6.77 -9.23 4.52
CA ALA A 4 7.44 -10.53 4.58
C ALA A 4 6.70 -11.47 5.54
N PRO A 5 6.88 -12.80 5.45
CA PRO A 5 6.18 -13.76 6.30
C PRO A 5 6.52 -13.62 7.78
N THR A 6 7.71 -13.09 8.09
CA THR A 6 8.20 -12.85 9.46
C THR A 6 7.69 -11.54 10.09
N CYS A 7 6.89 -10.75 9.36
CA CYS A 7 6.43 -9.44 9.81
C CYS A 7 5.08 -9.52 10.55
N ASN A 8 5.12 -9.54 11.88
CA ASN A 8 3.92 -9.59 12.73
C ASN A 8 2.95 -8.42 12.49
N VAL A 9 3.48 -7.21 12.31
CA VAL A 9 2.65 -6.01 12.03
C VAL A 9 1.93 -6.15 10.69
N CYS A 10 2.59 -6.74 9.69
CA CYS A 10 2.03 -6.94 8.36
C CYS A 10 0.81 -7.89 8.41
N HIS A 11 0.89 -8.97 9.19
CA HIS A 11 -0.21 -9.94 9.35
C HIS A 11 -1.48 -9.31 9.89
N ALA A 12 -1.36 -8.36 10.83
CA ALA A 12 -2.51 -7.66 11.39
C ALA A 12 -3.04 -6.53 10.49
N LEU A 13 -2.13 -5.81 9.82
CA LEU A 13 -2.46 -4.60 9.06
C LEU A 13 -2.97 -4.91 7.65
N LYS A 14 -2.28 -5.80 6.91
CA LYS A 14 -2.57 -6.11 5.51
C LYS A 14 -4.04 -6.45 5.24
N PRO A 15 -4.71 -7.37 5.96
CA PRO A 15 -6.10 -7.73 5.64
C PRO A 15 -7.06 -6.55 5.83
N LYS A 16 -6.88 -5.77 6.90
CA LYS A 16 -7.73 -4.60 7.18
C LYS A 16 -7.52 -3.50 6.14
N LEU A 17 -6.27 -3.27 5.76
CA LEU A 17 -5.90 -2.28 4.76
C LEU A 17 -6.46 -2.66 3.38
N PHE A 18 -6.27 -3.91 2.95
CA PHE A 18 -6.73 -4.36 1.64
C PHE A 18 -8.26 -4.32 1.54
N SER A 19 -8.99 -4.83 2.55
CA SER A 19 -10.46 -4.75 2.58
C SER A 19 -10.96 -3.32 2.44
N ALA A 20 -10.39 -2.39 3.20
CA ALA A 20 -10.78 -0.98 3.13
C ALA A 20 -10.47 -0.35 1.76
N LEU A 21 -9.34 -0.70 1.13
CA LEU A 21 -9.01 -0.20 -0.20
C LEU A 21 -9.95 -0.77 -1.27
N GLU A 22 -10.27 -2.07 -1.23
CA GLU A 22 -11.20 -2.72 -2.17
C GLU A 22 -12.63 -2.16 -2.03
N GLU A 23 -13.07 -1.90 -0.80
CA GLU A 23 -14.41 -1.36 -0.51
C GLU A 23 -14.57 0.09 -1.00
N ASN A 24 -13.53 0.92 -0.89
CA ASN A 24 -13.60 2.35 -1.19
C ASN A 24 -13.14 2.71 -2.61
N PHE A 25 -12.26 1.91 -3.23
CA PHE A 25 -11.53 2.29 -4.45
C PHE A 25 -11.48 1.16 -5.47
N LYS A 26 -12.59 0.93 -6.18
CA LYS A 26 -12.74 -0.18 -7.14
C LYS A 26 -11.78 -0.16 -8.33
N GLU A 27 -11.30 1.02 -8.71
CA GLU A 27 -10.37 1.19 -9.83
C GLU A 27 -8.89 1.00 -9.40
N LEU A 28 -8.61 0.82 -8.11
CA LEU A 28 -7.25 0.54 -7.64
C LEU A 28 -6.91 -0.95 -7.75
N GLU A 29 -5.78 -1.24 -8.38
CA GLU A 29 -5.17 -2.56 -8.33
C GLU A 29 -4.35 -2.73 -7.05
N LEU A 30 -4.60 -3.81 -6.30
CA LEU A 30 -3.88 -4.11 -5.08
C LEU A 30 -2.81 -5.18 -5.28
N ILE A 31 -1.55 -4.75 -5.27
CA ILE A 31 -0.39 -5.63 -5.41
C ILE A 31 0.28 -5.84 -4.06
N SER A 32 0.61 -7.09 -3.74
CA SER A 32 1.44 -7.44 -2.58
C SER A 32 2.76 -8.04 -3.02
N ILE A 33 3.85 -7.59 -2.41
CA ILE A 33 5.22 -8.02 -2.71
C ILE A 33 5.82 -8.58 -1.42
N ASP A 34 6.40 -9.77 -1.51
CA ASP A 34 7.17 -10.38 -0.44
C ASP A 34 8.64 -10.02 -0.61
N VAL A 35 9.16 -9.12 0.23
CA VAL A 35 10.54 -8.63 0.13
C VAL A 35 11.58 -9.71 0.43
N SER A 36 11.18 -10.84 1.03
CA SER A 36 12.08 -11.97 1.24
C SER A 36 12.34 -12.77 -0.04
N ILE A 37 11.42 -12.67 -1.02
CA ILE A 37 11.48 -13.33 -2.32
C ILE A 37 11.92 -12.32 -3.40
N ASP A 38 11.25 -11.18 -3.48
CA ASP A 38 11.39 -10.17 -4.54
C ASP A 38 12.32 -9.01 -4.13
N GLN A 39 13.56 -9.33 -3.77
CA GLN A 39 14.53 -8.36 -3.23
C GLN A 39 14.87 -7.24 -4.23
N GLU A 40 14.98 -7.57 -5.52
CA GLU A 40 15.27 -6.59 -6.57
C GLU A 40 14.13 -5.58 -6.74
N VAL A 41 12.87 -6.02 -6.62
CA VAL A 41 11.71 -5.14 -6.67
C VAL A 41 11.69 -4.22 -5.47
N ALA A 42 11.96 -4.75 -4.28
CA ALA A 42 12.07 -3.93 -3.07
C ALA A 42 13.17 -2.85 -3.20
N ALA A 43 14.34 -3.22 -3.73
CA ALA A 43 15.44 -2.29 -3.96
C ALA A 43 15.09 -1.23 -5.02
N HIS A 44 14.45 -1.63 -6.13
CA HIS A 44 14.00 -0.73 -7.19
C HIS A 44 13.07 0.38 -6.64
N TYR A 45 12.13 0.02 -5.77
CA TYR A 45 11.22 0.97 -5.12
C TYR A 45 11.80 1.61 -3.84
N SER A 46 13.08 1.39 -3.53
CA SER A 46 13.76 1.90 -2.34
C SER A 46 13.05 1.55 -1.02
N VAL A 47 12.56 0.31 -0.92
CA VAL A 47 11.88 -0.23 0.26
C VAL A 47 12.86 -0.99 1.14
N PHE A 48 13.28 -0.35 2.24
CA PHE A 48 14.25 -0.91 3.20
C PHE A 48 13.63 -1.26 4.56
N ALA A 49 12.32 -1.08 4.71
CA ALA A 49 11.58 -1.42 5.91
C ALA A 49 10.20 -1.94 5.53
N ILE A 50 9.65 -2.81 6.37
CA ILE A 50 8.30 -3.36 6.21
C ILE A 50 7.47 -3.13 7.48
N PRO A 51 6.13 -2.98 7.36
CA PRO A 51 5.40 -2.84 6.10
C PRO A 51 5.65 -1.50 5.41
N THR A 52 5.63 -1.48 4.08
CA THR A 52 5.58 -0.25 3.28
C THR A 52 4.44 -0.31 2.29
N LEU A 53 3.58 0.71 2.31
CA LEU A 53 2.56 0.96 1.30
C LEU A 53 3.09 2.05 0.36
N ILE A 54 3.00 1.80 -0.94
CA ILE A 54 3.19 2.81 -1.97
C ILE A 54 1.92 2.79 -2.81
N VAL A 55 1.32 3.96 -3.01
CA VAL A 55 0.14 4.15 -3.85
C VAL A 55 0.57 4.95 -5.07
N PHE A 56 0.24 4.42 -6.24
CA PHE A 56 0.46 5.11 -7.51
C PHE A 56 -0.89 5.59 -8.04
N LEU A 57 -0.96 6.86 -8.44
CA LEU A 57 -2.08 7.44 -9.17
C LEU A 57 -1.54 8.01 -10.48
N ASP A 58 -2.14 7.66 -11.61
CA ASP A 58 -1.68 8.06 -12.96
C ASP A 58 -0.19 7.75 -13.20
N GLY A 59 0.25 6.56 -12.76
CA GLY A 59 1.64 6.11 -12.89
C GLY A 59 2.65 6.85 -12.00
N ARG A 60 2.22 7.79 -11.16
CA ARG A 60 3.09 8.55 -10.26
C ARG A 60 2.89 8.13 -8.82
N GLU A 61 3.99 8.04 -8.08
CA GLU A 61 3.93 7.81 -6.64
C GLU A 61 3.19 8.97 -5.97
N PHE A 62 2.08 8.66 -5.30
CA PHE A 62 1.22 9.63 -4.65
C PHE A 62 1.40 9.61 -3.13
N ILE A 63 1.36 8.42 -2.52
CA ILE A 63 1.55 8.24 -1.08
C ILE A 63 2.56 7.13 -0.85
N ARG A 64 3.46 7.36 0.11
CA ARG A 64 4.32 6.33 0.70
C ARG A 64 4.17 6.34 2.22
N LYS A 65 3.81 5.21 2.80
CA LYS A 65 3.75 5.00 4.25
C LYS A 65 4.64 3.83 4.64
N THR A 66 5.41 3.99 5.71
CA THR A 66 6.41 3.01 6.15
C THR A 66 6.30 2.76 7.65
N ARG A 67 6.33 1.48 8.05
CA ARG A 67 6.17 0.98 9.43
C ARG A 67 4.79 1.25 10.02
N HIS A 68 4.54 2.47 10.48
CA HIS A 68 3.30 2.84 11.17
C HIS A 68 2.39 3.61 10.21
N MET A 69 1.19 3.09 10.00
CA MET A 69 0.14 3.74 9.23
C MET A 69 -1.22 3.28 9.75
N SER A 70 -2.20 4.18 9.76
CA SER A 70 -3.58 3.81 10.06
C SER A 70 -4.36 3.58 8.77
N VAL A 71 -5.30 2.63 8.80
CA VAL A 71 -6.13 2.31 7.62
C VAL A 71 -6.99 3.52 7.23
N ASP A 72 -7.56 4.19 8.22
CA ASP A 72 -8.42 5.35 8.04
C ASP A 72 -7.66 6.57 7.46
N GLU A 73 -6.39 6.77 7.84
CA GLU A 73 -5.53 7.81 7.28
C GLU A 73 -5.26 7.54 5.80
N VAL A 74 -4.88 6.30 5.46
CA VAL A 74 -4.63 5.91 4.07
C VAL A 74 -5.87 6.12 3.22
N VAL A 75 -7.05 5.68 3.67
CA VAL A 75 -8.30 5.86 2.93
C VAL A 75 -8.61 7.34 2.71
N ARG A 76 -8.49 8.17 3.75
CA ARG A 76 -8.75 9.62 3.62
C ARG A 76 -7.81 10.30 2.63
N GLU A 77 -6.53 9.95 2.62
CA GLU A 77 -5.55 10.57 1.72
C GLU A 77 -5.81 10.20 0.25
N ILE A 78 -6.28 8.97 -0.01
CA ILE A 78 -6.59 8.50 -1.36
C ILE A 78 -7.95 9.04 -1.86
N ALA A 79 -8.92 9.26 -0.97
CA ALA A 79 -10.31 9.55 -1.36
C ALA A 79 -10.45 10.76 -2.29
N ARG A 80 -9.91 11.92 -1.89
CA ARG A 80 -10.05 13.16 -2.67
C ARG A 80 -9.48 13.08 -4.09
N PRO A 81 -8.21 12.66 -4.32
CA PRO A 81 -7.68 12.55 -5.68
C PRO A 81 -8.36 11.43 -6.47
N TYR A 82 -8.74 10.32 -5.84
CA TYR A 82 -9.48 9.25 -6.50
C TYR A 82 -10.83 9.73 -7.04
N GLU A 83 -11.60 10.46 -6.22
CA GLU A 83 -12.87 11.07 -6.65
C GLU A 83 -12.67 11.99 -7.86
N ILE A 84 -11.62 12.81 -7.88
CA ILE A 84 -11.34 13.72 -9.01
C ILE A 84 -10.97 12.95 -10.30
N MET A 85 -10.30 11.81 -10.18
CA MET A 85 -9.85 11.01 -11.33
C MET A 85 -10.95 10.17 -11.96
N PHE A 86 -11.93 9.73 -11.15
CA PHE A 86 -12.94 8.76 -11.55
C PHE A 86 -14.39 9.28 -11.43
N SER A 87 -14.57 10.59 -11.25
CA SER A 87 -15.86 11.29 -11.33
C SER A 87 -16.31 11.58 -12.76
#